data_AF-A0AAD9UMU7-F1
#
_entry.id   AF-A0AAD9UMU7-F1
#
_cell.length_a   1.000
_cell.length_b   1.000
_cell.length_c   1.000
_cell.angle_alpha   90.00
_cell.angle_beta   90.00
_cell.angle_gamma   90.00
#
_symmetry.space_group_name_H-M   'P 1'
#
loop_
_entity.id
_entity.type
_entity.pdbx_description
1 polymer ?
#
loop_
_entity_poly.entity_id
_entity_poly.type
_entity_poly.pdbx_seq_one_letter_code
_entity_poly.pdbx_strand_id
1 'polypeptide(L)'
;MPLLIHLVDKPLDSNFSVAKEAKEDKSNDKLDLTLGAYRNAENLPVILDSVSLAKKAISHDPKEYEEYLPLAGHVEFTAAARDLLFKHDCPLAFVKQCPKCEGNFLKLQVAFTAGIRE
;
A
#
# COMPACT_ATOMS: atom_id res chain seq x y z
N MET A 1 8.40 -34.33 21.15
CA MET A 1 7.76 -34.29 19.81
C MET A 1 7.78 -32.86 19.32
N PRO A 2 8.18 -32.57 18.07
CA PRO A 2 8.12 -31.21 17.55
C PRO A 2 6.67 -30.80 17.30
N LEU A 3 6.28 -29.60 17.72
CA LEU A 3 4.92 -29.04 17.59
C LEU A 3 4.45 -28.85 16.12
N LEU A 4 5.39 -28.84 15.17
CA LEU A 4 5.15 -28.39 13.79
C LEU A 4 5.14 -29.53 12.75
N ILE A 5 5.04 -30.79 13.17
CA ILE A 5 5.11 -31.95 12.25
C ILE A 5 3.97 -32.05 11.22
N HIS A 6 2.87 -31.30 11.43
CA HIS A 6 1.72 -31.27 10.53
C HIS A 6 1.64 -30.01 9.68
N LEU A 7 2.62 -29.12 9.79
CA LEU A 7 2.69 -27.96 8.90
C LEU A 7 3.18 -28.41 7.53
N VAL A 8 2.34 -28.16 6.53
CA VAL A 8 2.65 -28.39 5.11
C VAL A 8 3.15 -27.09 4.52
N ASP A 9 4.30 -27.13 3.86
CA ASP A 9 4.81 -25.98 3.10
C ASP A 9 3.85 -25.66 1.96
N LYS A 10 3.41 -24.40 1.91
CA LYS A 10 2.61 -23.90 0.79
C LYS A 10 3.53 -23.37 -0.30
N PRO A 11 3.19 -23.60 -1.59
CA PRO A 11 3.91 -22.97 -2.67
C PRO A 11 3.76 -21.45 -2.57
N LEU A 12 4.79 -20.73 -3.03
CA LEU A 12 4.68 -19.29 -3.27
C LEU A 12 3.56 -19.06 -4.28
N ASP A 13 2.88 -17.92 -4.17
CA ASP A 13 1.96 -17.48 -5.21
C ASP A 13 2.70 -17.27 -6.53
N SER A 14 1.94 -17.30 -7.62
CA SER A 14 2.48 -17.22 -8.97
C SER A 14 3.24 -15.93 -9.27
N ASN A 15 2.95 -14.82 -8.57
CA ASN A 15 3.61 -13.55 -8.85
C ASN A 15 4.97 -13.50 -8.14
N PHE A 16 5.01 -13.85 -6.86
CA PHE A 16 6.24 -13.84 -6.09
C PHE A 16 7.18 -15.00 -6.44
N SER A 17 6.67 -16.13 -6.96
CA SER A 17 7.53 -17.21 -7.45
C SER A 17 8.39 -16.77 -8.64
N VAL A 18 7.78 -16.11 -9.63
CA VAL A 18 8.49 -15.64 -10.83
C VAL A 18 9.42 -14.48 -10.50
N ALA A 19 9.02 -13.59 -9.59
CA ALA A 19 9.89 -12.52 -9.10
C ALA A 19 11.14 -13.07 -8.38
N LYS A 20 11.00 -14.17 -7.63
CA LYS A 20 12.13 -14.86 -7.00
C LYS A 20 13.08 -15.44 -8.07
N GLU A 21 12.54 -16.12 -9.07
CA GLU A 21 13.33 -16.68 -10.17
C GLU A 21 14.08 -15.60 -10.95
N ALA A 22 13.42 -14.48 -11.28
CA ALA A 22 14.05 -13.33 -11.96
C ALA A 22 15.17 -12.69 -11.12
N LYS A 23 15.04 -12.72 -9.78
CA LYS A 23 16.08 -12.24 -8.86
C LYS A 23 17.27 -13.18 -8.79
N GLU A 24 17.03 -14.50 -8.80
CA GLU A 24 18.06 -15.54 -8.76
C GLU A 24 18.85 -15.68 -10.08
N ASP A 25 18.26 -15.27 -11.20
CA ASP A 25 18.93 -15.21 -12.50
C ASP A 25 20.17 -14.28 -12.45
N LYS A 26 21.32 -14.80 -12.91
CA LYS A 26 22.61 -14.09 -12.94
C LYS A 26 22.95 -13.48 -14.30
N SER A 27 22.06 -13.58 -15.29
CA SER A 27 22.27 -12.97 -16.60
C SER A 27 22.42 -11.45 -16.48
N ASN A 28 23.41 -10.90 -17.20
CA ASN A 28 23.65 -9.44 -17.25
C ASN A 28 22.62 -8.71 -18.14
N ASP A 29 21.98 -9.42 -19.07
CA ASP A 29 21.01 -8.86 -20.01
C ASP A 29 19.55 -9.08 -19.55
N LYS A 30 19.35 -9.37 -18.25
CA LYS A 30 18.02 -9.68 -17.72
C LYS A 30 17.13 -8.44 -17.60
N LEU A 31 15.85 -8.60 -17.96
CA LEU A 31 14.82 -7.60 -17.78
C LEU A 31 13.74 -8.14 -16.83
N ASP A 32 13.58 -7.50 -15.68
CA ASP A 32 12.57 -7.86 -14.68
C ASP A 32 11.26 -7.08 -14.92
N LEU A 33 10.23 -7.80 -15.37
CA LEU A 33 8.86 -7.29 -15.57
C LEU A 33 7.85 -7.96 -14.63
N THR A 34 8.33 -8.64 -13.59
CA THR A 34 7.50 -9.50 -12.73
C THR A 34 6.64 -8.69 -11.77
N LEU A 35 7.24 -7.66 -11.16
CA LEU A 35 6.59 -6.81 -10.16
C LEU A 35 6.14 -5.50 -10.81
N GLY A 36 4.85 -5.18 -10.66
CA GLY A 36 4.23 -3.93 -11.11
C GLY A 36 4.60 -2.71 -10.25
N ALA A 37 5.89 -2.54 -9.94
CA ALA A 37 6.41 -1.40 -9.17
C ALA A 37 6.97 -0.33 -10.11
N TYR A 38 6.71 0.94 -9.78
CA TYR A 38 7.23 2.05 -10.58
C TYR A 38 8.74 2.21 -10.37
N ARG A 39 9.48 2.27 -11.47
CA ARG A 39 10.95 2.35 -11.49
C ARG A 39 11.42 3.43 -12.46
N ASN A 40 12.59 4.01 -12.19
CA ASN A 40 13.21 4.98 -13.09
C ASN A 40 13.89 4.28 -14.29
N ALA A 41 14.52 5.06 -15.17
CA ALA A 41 15.27 4.56 -16.32
C ALA A 41 16.46 3.66 -15.93
N GLU A 42 16.95 3.76 -14.70
CA GLU A 42 18.05 2.94 -14.12
C GLU A 42 17.52 1.71 -13.38
N ASN A 43 16.21 1.41 -13.50
CA ASN A 43 15.53 0.30 -12.85
C ASN A 43 15.50 0.37 -11.30
N LEU A 44 15.69 1.56 -10.74
CA LEU A 44 15.64 1.83 -9.30
C LEU A 44 14.22 2.23 -8.86
N PRO A 45 13.80 1.84 -7.64
CA PRO A 45 12.54 2.32 -7.05
C PRO A 45 12.53 3.84 -6.94
N VAL A 46 11.45 4.47 -7.39
CA VAL A 46 11.30 5.93 -7.32
C VAL A 46 10.45 6.32 -6.13
N ILE A 47 10.96 7.23 -5.31
CA ILE A 47 10.20 7.88 -4.25
C ILE A 47 9.70 9.22 -4.81
N LEU A 48 8.40 9.47 -4.70
CA LEU A 48 7.81 10.74 -5.12
C LEU A 48 8.24 11.87 -4.19
N ASP A 49 8.53 13.05 -4.74
CA ASP A 49 8.96 14.22 -3.94
C ASP A 49 7.92 14.61 -2.88
N SER A 50 6.63 14.52 -3.22
CA SER A 50 5.54 14.77 -2.27
C SER A 50 5.56 13.80 -1.07
N VAL A 51 5.87 12.52 -1.32
CA VAL A 51 5.99 11.49 -0.27
C VAL A 51 7.23 11.74 0.58
N SER A 52 8.35 12.12 -0.04
CA SER A 52 9.58 12.47 0.67
C SER A 52 9.39 13.67 1.60
N LEU A 53 8.70 14.72 1.12
CA LEU A 53 8.36 15.89 1.92
C LEU A 53 7.39 15.55 3.07
N ALA A 54 6.35 14.76 2.80
CA ALA A 54 5.40 14.32 3.83
C ALA A 54 6.10 13.52 4.93
N LYS A 55 6.98 12.57 4.56
CA LYS A 55 7.75 11.77 5.52
C LYS A 55 8.62 12.64 6.42
N LYS A 56 9.27 13.67 5.85
CA LYS A 56 10.04 14.65 6.63
C LYS A 56 9.15 15.49 7.53
N ALA A 57 7.97 15.92 7.08
CA ALA A 57 7.06 16.70 7.91
C ALA A 57 6.58 15.90 9.13
N ILE A 58 6.15 14.65 8.92
CA ILE A 58 5.68 13.76 9.98
C ILE A 58 6.81 13.45 10.98
N SER A 59 8.03 13.17 10.50
CA SER A 59 9.15 12.83 11.38
C SER A 59 9.60 13.97 12.31
N HIS A 60 9.25 15.22 11.99
CA HIS A 60 9.62 16.39 12.79
C HIS A 60 8.46 16.88 13.68
N ASP A 61 7.26 16.28 13.61
CA ASP A 61 6.13 16.70 14.43
C ASP A 61 6.23 16.07 15.83
N PRO A 62 6.43 16.87 16.89
CA PRO A 62 6.51 16.35 18.26
C PRO A 62 5.16 15.87 18.81
N LYS A 63 4.05 16.10 18.09
CA LYS A 63 2.69 15.68 18.45
C LYS A 63 2.28 14.37 17.79
N GLU A 64 3.11 13.81 16.91
CA GLU A 64 2.87 12.51 16.31
C GLU A 64 3.26 11.43 17.33
N TYR A 65 2.25 10.77 17.90
CA TYR A 65 2.43 9.63 18.81
C TYR A 65 2.11 8.34 18.07
N GLU A 66 2.91 7.29 18.28
CA GLU A 66 2.66 5.95 17.72
C GLU A 66 1.55 5.21 18.48
N GLU A 67 0.40 5.85 18.63
CA GLU A 67 -0.77 5.29 19.29
C GLU A 67 -1.72 4.63 18.29
N TYR A 68 -2.60 3.79 18.81
CA TYR A 68 -3.65 3.17 18.00
C TYR A 68 -4.60 4.24 17.49
N LEU A 69 -4.74 4.31 16.17
CA LEU A 69 -5.79 5.09 15.54
C LEU A 69 -7.18 4.50 15.87
N PRO A 70 -8.24 5.33 15.82
CA PRO A 70 -9.62 4.85 15.89
C PRO A 70 -9.90 3.78 14.84
N LEU A 71 -10.94 2.97 15.04
CA LEU A 71 -11.35 1.94 14.07
C LEU A 71 -11.65 2.52 12.67
N ALA A 72 -12.10 3.78 12.61
CA ALA A 72 -12.33 4.52 11.38
C ALA A 72 -11.05 5.10 10.74
N GLY A 73 -9.88 4.94 11.37
CA GLY A 73 -8.58 5.50 10.95
C GLY A 73 -8.45 7.02 11.15
N HIS A 74 -7.45 7.60 10.49
CA HIS A 74 -7.15 9.04 10.56
C HIS A 74 -8.17 9.85 9.73
N VAL A 75 -8.94 10.72 10.39
CA VAL A 75 -10.09 11.40 9.78
C VAL A 75 -9.69 12.22 8.53
N GLU A 76 -8.60 12.98 8.62
CA GLU A 76 -8.13 13.80 7.49
C GLU A 76 -7.64 12.94 6.32
N PHE A 77 -7.05 11.78 6.61
CA PHE A 77 -6.61 10.84 5.57
C PHE A 77 -7.82 10.29 4.82
N THR A 78 -8.86 9.86 5.55
CA THR A 78 -10.08 9.34 4.92
C THR A 78 -10.82 10.39 4.09
N ALA A 79 -10.82 11.65 4.54
CA ALA A 79 -11.39 12.77 3.80
C ALA A 79 -10.59 13.09 2.54
N ALA A 80 -9.25 13.16 2.62
CA ALA A 80 -8.40 13.38 1.46
C ALA A 80 -8.49 12.23 0.43
N ALA A 81 -8.54 10.98 0.89
CA ALA A 81 -8.73 9.81 0.04
C ALA A 81 -10.10 9.83 -0.68
N ARG A 82 -11.17 10.26 0.03
CA ARG A 82 -12.48 10.50 -0.59
C ARG A 82 -12.38 11.51 -1.71
N ASP A 83 -11.77 12.67 -1.43
CA ASP A 83 -11.73 13.78 -2.36
C ASP A 83 -10.86 13.47 -3.58
N LEU A 84 -9.80 12.67 -3.40
CA LEU A 84 -9.00 12.15 -4.50
C LEU A 84 -9.82 11.26 -5.44
N LEU A 85 -10.66 10.38 -4.88
CA LEU A 85 -11.46 9.43 -5.66
C LEU A 85 -12.69 10.07 -6.32
N PHE A 86 -13.39 10.96 -5.62
CA PHE A 86 -14.71 11.46 -6.02
C PHE A 86 -14.73 12.93 -6.45
N LYS A 87 -13.61 13.64 -6.35
CA LYS A 87 -13.50 15.11 -6.50
C LYS A 87 -14.31 15.86 -5.43
N HIS A 88 -13.96 17.13 -5.20
CA HIS A 88 -14.49 17.97 -4.11
C HIS A 88 -16.02 18.12 -4.11
N ASP A 89 -16.67 17.95 -5.26
CA ASP A 89 -18.11 18.23 -5.43
C ASP A 89 -19.01 17.06 -5.07
N CYS A 90 -18.48 15.96 -4.50
CA CYS A 90 -19.32 14.85 -4.05
C CYS A 90 -19.85 15.13 -2.63
N PRO A 91 -21.16 15.38 -2.44
CA PRO A 91 -21.69 15.72 -1.12
C PRO A 91 -21.49 14.56 -0.14
N LEU A 92 -20.90 14.88 1.02
CA LEU A 92 -20.60 14.01 2.17
C LEU A 92 -21.73 13.05 2.59
N ALA A 93 -22.98 13.42 2.36
CA ALA A 93 -24.15 12.60 2.68
C ALA A 93 -24.29 11.35 1.78
N PHE A 94 -23.67 11.34 0.60
CA PHE A 94 -23.91 10.33 -0.43
C PHE A 94 -22.95 9.14 -0.43
N VAL A 95 -21.87 9.10 0.37
CA VAL A 95 -20.97 7.93 0.35
C VAL A 95 -21.68 6.65 0.85
N LYS A 96 -22.70 6.78 1.72
CA LYS A 96 -23.58 5.67 2.12
C LYS A 96 -24.70 5.34 1.12
N GLN A 97 -24.92 6.18 0.12
CA GLN A 97 -26.10 6.12 -0.77
C GLN A 97 -25.73 6.18 -2.26
N CYS A 98 -24.44 6.26 -2.59
CA CYS A 98 -23.96 6.24 -3.95
C CYS A 98 -23.69 4.79 -4.35
N PRO A 99 -24.52 4.18 -5.20
CA PRO A 99 -24.33 2.79 -5.64
C PRO A 99 -23.04 2.58 -6.45
N LYS A 100 -22.35 3.66 -6.85
CA LYS A 100 -21.01 3.61 -7.48
C LYS A 100 -19.85 3.57 -6.47
N CYS A 101 -20.10 3.86 -5.19
CA CYS A 101 -19.08 3.98 -4.15
C CYS A 101 -19.00 2.75 -3.22
N GLU A 102 -19.98 1.85 -3.27
CA GLU A 102 -20.15 0.74 -2.30
C GLU A 102 -19.09 -0.38 -2.39
N GLY A 103 -18.20 -0.39 -3.39
CA GLY A 103 -17.26 -1.50 -3.59
C GLY A 103 -15.83 -1.32 -3.08
N ASN A 104 -15.32 -0.08 -3.04
CA ASN A 104 -13.87 0.18 -2.95
C ASN A 104 -13.43 1.02 -1.75
N PHE A 105 -14.36 1.67 -1.04
CA PHE A 105 -13.99 2.61 0.03
C PHE A 105 -13.44 1.91 1.28
N LEU A 106 -14.04 0.79 1.69
CA LEU A 106 -13.53 -0.04 2.79
C LEU A 106 -12.19 -0.72 2.46
N LYS A 107 -11.95 -1.07 1.19
CA LYS A 107 -10.68 -1.69 0.78
C LYS A 107 -9.51 -0.71 0.83
N LEU A 108 -9.75 0.56 0.48
CA LEU A 108 -8.73 1.60 0.58
C LEU A 108 -8.34 1.87 2.05
N GLN A 109 -9.32 1.85 2.96
CA GLN A 109 -9.08 2.06 4.39
C GLN A 109 -8.16 0.99 5.00
N VAL A 110 -8.42 -0.29 4.69
CA VAL A 110 -7.62 -1.42 5.18
C VAL A 110 -6.25 -1.48 4.51
N ALA A 111 -6.14 -1.08 3.24
CA ALA A 111 -4.88 -1.09 2.51
C ALA A 111 -3.88 -0.03 3.02
N PHE A 112 -4.34 1.18 3.36
CA PHE A 112 -3.45 2.26 3.78
C PHE A 112 -3.00 2.17 5.24
N THR A 113 -3.81 1.61 6.14
CA THR A 113 -3.35 1.34 7.53
C THR A 113 -2.30 0.23 7.58
N ALA A 114 -2.27 -0.67 6.59
CA ALA A 114 -1.23 -1.69 6.45
C ALA A 114 0.01 -1.17 5.70
N GLY A 115 -0.16 -0.30 4.70
CA GLY A 115 0.91 0.13 3.78
C GLY A 115 1.89 1.21 4.30
N ILE A 116 1.72 1.73 5.52
CA ILE A 116 2.71 2.63 6.16
C ILE A 116 3.75 1.84 6.98
N ARG A 117 3.63 0.50 7.06
CA ARG A 117 4.51 -0.37 7.86
C ARG A 117 5.54 -1.20 7.08
N GLU A 118 5.80 -0.90 5.82
CA GLU A 118 6.94 -1.48 5.07
C GLU A 118 8.07 -0.46 4.84
#